data_AF-A0A959I154-F1
#
_entry.id   AF-A0A959I154-F1
#
_cell.length_a   1.000
_cell.length_b   1.000
_cell.length_c   1.000
_cell.angle_alpha   90.00
_cell.angle_beta   90.00
_cell.angle_gamma   90.00
#
_symmetry.space_group_name_H-M   'P 1'
#
loop_
_entity.id
_entity.type
_entity.pdbx_description
1 polymer ?
#
loop_
_entity_poly.entity_id
_entity_poly.type
_entity_poly.pdbx_seq_one_letter_code
_entity_poly.pdbx_strand_id
1 'polypeptide(L)'
;MNQIGYRLMERHRYEDAQKVFYANMQAFPKSANTYDSYAEAHLRTADFETARKYYSKARLVTLAGDFNGWNPLSLPFTRHNGEWICRVGLEPGRYEYKLIIDGVWTPDPENPEVTVNEGNINSVLVVE
;
A
#
# COMPACT_ATOMS: atom_id res chain seq x y z
N MET A 1 -13.14 -6.56 14.77
CA MET A 1 -11.73 -6.31 15.19
C MET A 1 -11.06 -5.20 14.36
N ASN A 2 -11.15 -5.18 13.03
CA ASN A 2 -10.45 -4.17 12.21
C ASN A 2 -10.78 -2.70 12.55
N GLN A 3 -12.05 -2.37 12.83
CA GLN A 3 -12.47 -1.01 13.24
C GLN A 3 -11.86 -0.52 14.56
N ILE A 4 -11.37 -1.42 15.42
CA ILE A 4 -10.68 -1.03 16.66
C ILE A 4 -9.26 -0.58 16.33
N GLY A 5 -8.56 -1.29 15.46
CA GLY A 5 -7.20 -0.93 15.05
C GLY A 5 -7.17 0.43 14.35
N TYR A 6 -8.11 0.70 13.43
CA TYR A 6 -8.17 2.01 12.76
C TYR A 6 -8.50 3.18 13.70
N ARG A 7 -9.38 2.99 14.70
CA ARG A 7 -9.61 4.01 15.74
C ARG A 7 -8.38 4.29 16.61
N LEU A 8 -7.50 3.30 16.77
CA LEU A 8 -6.23 3.51 17.46
C LEU A 8 -5.23 4.27 16.58
N MET A 9 -5.21 3.99 15.27
CA MET A 9 -4.42 4.72 14.28
C MET A 9 -4.79 6.21 14.23
N GLU A 10 -6.08 6.54 14.21
CA GLU A 10 -6.58 7.93 14.27
C GLU A 10 -6.14 8.68 15.53
N ARG A 11 -5.92 7.94 16.62
CA ARG A 11 -5.47 8.48 17.91
C ARG A 11 -3.95 8.44 18.08
N HIS A 12 -3.21 8.18 16.99
CA HIS A 12 -1.76 8.04 16.99
C HIS A 12 -1.22 6.97 17.95
N ARG A 13 -2.04 5.96 18.30
CA ARG A 13 -1.67 4.83 19.16
C ARG A 13 -1.24 3.65 18.30
N TYR A 14 -0.15 3.82 17.56
CA TYR A 14 0.24 2.91 16.50
C TYR A 14 0.67 1.54 17.05
N GLU A 15 1.40 1.48 18.16
CA GLU A 15 1.86 0.22 18.77
C GLU A 15 0.68 -0.61 19.30
N ASP A 16 -0.38 0.05 19.77
CA ASP A 16 -1.59 -0.64 20.19
C ASP A 16 -2.43 -1.09 18.99
N ALA A 17 -2.47 -0.28 17.92
CA ALA A 17 -3.08 -0.69 16.66
C ALA A 17 -2.37 -1.92 16.07
N GLN A 18 -1.02 -1.96 16.10
CA GLN A 18 -0.23 -3.12 15.69
C GLN A 18 -0.62 -4.39 16.43
N LYS A 19 -0.80 -4.35 17.76
CA LYS A 19 -1.25 -5.51 18.54
C LYS A 19 -2.64 -5.99 18.12
N VAL A 20 -3.57 -5.06 17.89
CA VAL A 20 -4.94 -5.38 17.44
C VAL A 20 -4.92 -5.99 16.04
N PHE A 21 -4.16 -5.42 15.11
CA PHE A 21 -4.04 -5.94 13.75
C PHE A 21 -3.31 -7.29 13.71
N TYR A 22 -2.27 -7.48 14.53
CA TYR A 22 -1.58 -8.76 14.68
C TYR A 22 -2.51 -9.85 15.21
N ALA A 23 -3.33 -9.54 16.23
CA ALA A 23 -4.34 -10.47 16.73
C ALA A 23 -5.42 -10.79 15.68
N ASN A 24 -5.85 -9.79 14.92
CA ASN A 24 -6.82 -9.96 13.83
C ASN A 24 -6.26 -10.84 12.69
N MET A 25 -4.99 -10.65 12.34
CA MET A 25 -4.25 -11.44 11.36
C MET A 25 -4.13 -12.91 11.78
N GLN A 26 -3.85 -13.18 13.07
CA GLN A 26 -3.81 -14.56 13.58
C GLN A 26 -5.20 -15.21 13.62
N ALA A 27 -6.25 -14.44 13.92
CA ALA A 27 -7.62 -14.94 13.98
C ALA A 27 -8.22 -15.20 12.58
N PHE A 28 -7.79 -14.45 11.56
CA PHE A 28 -8.34 -14.53 10.20
C PHE A 28 -7.23 -14.58 9.13
N PRO A 29 -6.37 -15.61 9.11
CA PRO A 29 -5.18 -15.67 8.24
C PRO A 29 -5.50 -15.79 6.74
N LYS A 30 -6.75 -16.10 6.36
CA LYS A 30 -7.20 -16.11 4.96
C LYS A 30 -7.71 -14.75 4.48
N SER A 31 -7.90 -13.79 5.39
CA SER A 31 -8.42 -12.46 5.11
C SER A 31 -7.26 -11.53 4.75
N ALA A 32 -7.17 -11.18 3.47
CA ALA A 32 -6.10 -10.36 2.89
C ALA A 32 -5.93 -9.03 3.64
N ASN A 33 -7.05 -8.35 3.90
CA ASN A 33 -7.13 -7.06 4.58
C ASN A 33 -6.49 -7.04 5.97
N THR A 34 -6.25 -8.20 6.60
CA THR A 34 -5.61 -8.25 7.92
C THR A 34 -4.09 -8.07 7.86
N TYR A 35 -3.47 -8.42 6.73
CA TYR A 35 -2.04 -8.20 6.50
C TYR A 35 -1.76 -6.74 6.14
N ASP A 36 -2.63 -6.11 5.34
CA ASP A 36 -2.49 -4.71 4.95
C ASP A 36 -2.63 -3.76 6.13
N SER A 37 -3.67 -3.95 6.97
CA SER A 37 -3.85 -3.11 8.16
C SER A 37 -2.67 -3.24 9.15
N TYR A 38 -2.03 -4.40 9.21
CA TYR A 38 -0.84 -4.61 10.03
C TYR A 38 0.39 -3.91 9.43
N ALA A 39 0.59 -4.03 8.11
CA ALA A 39 1.68 -3.35 7.41
C ALA A 39 1.56 -1.81 7.49
N GLU A 40 0.35 -1.28 7.36
CA GLU A 40 0.06 0.15 7.46
C GLU A 40 0.39 0.72 8.86
N ALA A 41 0.10 -0.04 9.92
CA ALA A 41 0.45 0.35 11.29
C ALA A 41 1.97 0.38 11.53
N HIS A 42 2.73 -0.45 10.81
CA HIS A 42 4.21 -0.45 10.84
C HIS A 42 4.82 0.69 10.02
N LEU A 43 4.20 1.10 8.91
CA LEU A 43 4.60 2.30 8.18
C LEU A 43 4.51 3.56 9.06
N ARG A 44 3.47 3.68 9.89
CA ARG A 44 3.30 4.84 10.79
C ARG A 44 4.35 4.93 11.89
N THR A 45 5.03 3.82 12.20
CA THR A 45 6.15 3.76 13.14
C THR A 45 7.52 3.71 12.44
N ALA A 46 7.58 3.96 11.13
CA ALA A 46 8.79 3.86 10.31
C ALA A 46 9.47 2.47 10.31
N ASP A 47 8.72 1.40 10.62
CA ASP A 47 9.17 0.02 10.45
C ASP A 47 8.88 -0.45 9.01
N PHE A 48 9.68 0.06 8.09
CA PHE A 48 9.55 -0.22 6.66
C PHE A 48 9.83 -1.69 6.32
N GLU A 49 10.69 -2.37 7.09
CA GLU A 49 11.03 -3.78 6.84
C GLU A 49 9.83 -4.69 7.11
N THR A 50 9.17 -4.50 8.27
CA THR A 50 7.98 -5.25 8.62
C THR A 50 6.82 -4.91 7.69
N ALA A 51 6.61 -3.62 7.37
CA ALA A 51 5.59 -3.21 6.40
C ALA A 51 5.77 -3.92 5.05
N ARG A 52 6.98 -3.88 4.48
CA ARG A 52 7.31 -4.55 3.22
C ARG A 52 7.08 -6.06 3.27
N LYS A 53 7.50 -6.71 4.36
CA LYS A 53 7.27 -8.16 4.58
C LYS A 53 5.80 -8.52 4.54
N TYR A 54 4.93 -7.73 5.16
CA TYR A 54 3.51 -8.06 5.21
C TYR A 54 2.75 -7.63 3.96
N TYR A 55 3.15 -6.55 3.28
CA TYR A 55 2.68 -6.28 1.92
C TYR A 55 3.12 -7.34 0.90
N SER A 56 4.27 -8.01 1.09
CA SER A 56 4.66 -9.13 0.21
C SER A 56 3.73 -10.36 0.31
N LYS A 57 2.81 -10.38 1.30
CA LYS A 57 1.74 -11.37 1.40
C LYS A 57 0.47 -10.96 0.65
N ALA A 58 0.48 -9.81 -0.01
CA ALA A 58 -0.63 -9.34 -0.82
C ALA A 58 -1.04 -10.40 -1.86
N ARG A 59 -2.32 -10.47 -2.17
CA ARG A 59 -2.87 -11.41 -3.16
C ARG A 59 -2.97 -10.77 -4.54
N LEU A 60 -3.17 -9.46 -4.59
CA LEU A 60 -3.29 -8.68 -5.80
C LEU A 60 -2.65 -7.31 -5.59
N VAL A 61 -1.79 -6.90 -6.51
CA VAL A 61 -1.28 -5.54 -6.60
C VAL A 61 -1.59 -5.02 -7.99
N THR A 62 -2.20 -3.85 -8.10
CA THR A 62 -2.41 -3.15 -9.37
C THR A 62 -1.88 -1.72 -9.29
N LEU A 63 -1.69 -1.11 -10.46
CA LEU A 63 -1.20 0.25 -10.60
C LEU A 63 -2.30 1.17 -11.15
N ALA A 64 -2.44 2.35 -10.57
CA ALA A 64 -3.28 3.41 -11.11
C ALA A 64 -2.59 4.76 -10.99
N GLY A 65 -2.74 5.60 -12.01
CA GLY A 65 -2.17 6.93 -12.06
C GLY A 65 -2.62 7.70 -13.29
N ASP A 66 -1.99 8.84 -13.53
CA ASP A 66 -2.40 9.74 -14.62
C ASP A 66 -2.38 9.06 -15.99
N PHE A 67 -1.38 8.20 -16.23
CA PHE A 67 -1.18 7.47 -17.49
C PHE A 67 -2.28 6.44 -17.83
N ASN A 68 -3.12 6.04 -16.86
CA ASN A 68 -4.23 5.12 -17.11
C ASN A 68 -5.58 5.68 -16.64
N GLY A 69 -5.68 7.00 -16.44
CA GLY A 69 -6.90 7.65 -15.96
C GLY A 69 -7.34 7.16 -14.59
N TRP A 70 -6.38 6.80 -13.72
CA TRP A 70 -6.65 6.30 -12.37
C TRP A 70 -7.52 5.03 -12.32
N ASN A 71 -7.49 4.20 -13.37
CA ASN A 71 -8.25 2.94 -13.41
C ASN A 71 -7.55 1.84 -12.57
N PRO A 72 -8.13 1.40 -11.44
CA PRO A 72 -7.49 0.51 -10.49
C PRO A 72 -7.36 -0.94 -10.96
N LEU A 73 -7.95 -1.31 -12.10
CA LEU A 73 -7.94 -2.69 -12.58
C LEU A 73 -7.13 -2.89 -13.86
N SER A 74 -6.62 -1.81 -14.45
CA SER A 74 -6.07 -1.84 -15.81
C SER A 74 -4.62 -2.32 -15.89
N LEU A 75 -3.86 -2.25 -14.78
CA LEU A 75 -2.43 -2.59 -14.76
C LEU A 75 -2.09 -3.50 -13.56
N PRO A 76 -2.41 -4.80 -13.63
CA PRO A 76 -2.03 -5.75 -12.59
C PRO A 76 -0.54 -6.08 -12.61
N PHE A 77 0.07 -6.12 -11.43
CA PHE A 77 1.42 -6.64 -11.27
C PHE A 77 1.44 -8.16 -11.42
N THR A 78 2.51 -8.67 -12.00
CA THR A 78 2.80 -10.11 -12.05
C THR A 78 3.85 -10.44 -11.01
N ARG A 79 3.67 -11.56 -10.31
CA ARG A 79 4.66 -12.04 -9.33
C ARG A 79 5.73 -12.88 -10.01
N HIS A 80 6.99 -12.49 -9.87
CA HIS A 80 8.13 -13.19 -10.44
C HIS A 80 9.25 -13.28 -9.39
N ASN A 81 9.69 -14.50 -9.05
CA ASN A 81 10.71 -14.75 -8.01
C ASN A 81 10.47 -14.06 -6.65
N GLY A 82 9.20 -13.87 -6.28
CA GLY A 82 8.81 -13.24 -5.02
C GLY A 82 8.62 -11.73 -5.10
N GLU A 83 9.00 -11.10 -6.20
CA GLU A 83 8.85 -9.67 -6.46
C GLU A 83 7.59 -9.37 -7.28
N TRP A 84 7.01 -8.20 -7.06
CA TRP A 84 5.91 -7.68 -7.87
C TRP A 84 6.46 -6.83 -9.00
N ILE A 85 6.16 -7.21 -10.26
CA ILE A 85 6.63 -6.49 -11.44
C ILE A 85 5.45 -6.04 -12.28
N CYS A 86 5.42 -4.74 -12.62
CA CYS A 86 4.54 -4.16 -13.62
C CYS A 86 5.40 -3.32 -14.58
N ARG A 87 5.20 -3.47 -15.90
CA ARG A 87 5.92 -2.70 -16.91
C ARG A 87 4.93 -1.80 -17.63
N VAL A 88 5.22 -0.51 -17.65
CA VAL A 88 4.39 0.51 -18.30
C VAL A 88 5.29 1.35 -19.20
N GLY A 89 4.88 1.55 -20.46
CA GLY A 89 5.54 2.50 -21.34
C GLY A 89 5.00 3.90 -21.06
N LEU A 90 5.89 4.83 -20.72
CA LEU A 90 5.57 6.22 -20.41
C LEU A 90 6.42 7.14 -21.28
N GLU A 91 5.82 8.23 -21.75
CA GLU A 91 6.55 9.34 -22.37
C GLU A 91 7.23 10.18 -21.29
N PRO A 92 8.24 11.01 -21.63
CA PRO A 92 8.82 11.96 -20.68
C PRO A 92 7.75 12.88 -20.06
N GLY A 93 7.79 13.04 -18.74
CA GLY A 93 6.78 13.80 -17.99
C GLY A 93 6.77 13.48 -16.50
N ARG A 94 5.95 14.25 -15.77
CA ARG A 94 5.67 14.02 -14.34
C ARG A 94 4.31 13.35 -14.20
N TYR A 95 4.26 12.23 -13.49
CA TYR A 95 3.06 11.42 -13.27
C TYR A 95 2.81 11.22 -11.78
N GLU A 96 1.56 11.28 -11.39
CA GLU A 96 1.09 10.84 -10.08
C GLU A 96 0.46 9.45 -10.16
N TYR A 97 0.73 8.63 -9.15
CA TYR A 97 0.24 7.26 -9.11
C TYR A 97 0.08 6.72 -7.68
N LYS A 98 -0.59 5.57 -7.60
CA LYS A 98 -0.70 4.72 -6.42
C LYS A 98 -0.68 3.25 -6.80
N LEU A 99 -0.26 2.44 -5.84
CA LEU A 99 -0.48 1.00 -5.85
C LEU A 99 -1.84 0.72 -5.22
N ILE A 100 -2.58 -0.24 -5.76
CA ILE A 100 -3.75 -0.81 -5.10
C ILE A 100 -3.35 -2.20 -4.63
N ILE A 101 -3.08 -2.31 -3.34
CA ILE A 101 -2.66 -3.55 -2.69
C ILE A 101 -3.90 -4.15 -2.02
N ASP A 102 -4.38 -5.28 -2.54
CA ASP A 102 -5.58 -5.98 -2.06
C ASP A 102 -6.82 -5.07 -1.90
N GLY A 103 -6.94 -4.08 -2.78
CA GLY A 103 -8.05 -3.12 -2.80
C GLY A 103 -7.81 -1.83 -2.01
N VAL A 104 -6.65 -1.69 -1.36
CA VAL A 104 -6.26 -0.49 -0.60
C VAL A 104 -5.37 0.40 -1.45
N TRP A 105 -5.73 1.68 -1.55
CA TRP A 105 -4.97 2.70 -2.27
C TRP A 105 -3.76 3.15 -1.43
N THR A 106 -2.58 2.69 -1.82
CA THR A 106 -1.33 2.86 -1.08
C THR A 106 -0.33 3.64 -1.95
N PRO A 107 0.22 4.76 -1.46
CA PRO A 107 1.41 5.34 -2.07
C PRO A 107 2.50 4.28 -2.13
N ASP A 108 3.25 4.25 -3.22
CA ASP A 108 4.34 3.31 -3.42
C ASP A 108 5.35 3.37 -2.26
N PRO A 109 5.46 2.31 -1.44
CA PRO A 109 6.35 2.30 -0.28
C PRO A 109 7.83 2.32 -0.67
N GLU A 110 8.17 1.97 -1.91
CA GLU A 110 9.54 1.95 -2.42
C GLU A 110 9.92 3.27 -3.10
N ASN A 111 8.96 4.16 -3.34
CA ASN A 111 9.20 5.49 -3.88
C ASN A 111 9.01 6.56 -2.79
N PRO A 112 10.10 7.18 -2.29
CA PRO A 112 10.00 8.22 -1.26
C PRO A 112 9.40 9.54 -1.79
N GLU A 113 9.35 9.74 -3.11
CA GLU A 113 8.82 10.96 -3.71
C GLU A 113 7.29 10.93 -3.74
N VAL A 114 6.68 11.84 -2.98
CA VAL A 114 5.24 11.95 -2.82
C VAL A 114 4.75 13.37 -2.98
N THR A 115 3.47 13.52 -3.30
CA THR A 115 2.76 14.80 -3.28
C THR A 115 1.46 14.68 -2.49
N VAL A 116 0.99 15.82 -1.97
CA VAL A 116 -0.26 15.91 -1.23
C VAL A 116 -1.24 16.76 -2.01
N ASN A 117 -2.34 16.17 -2.44
CA ASN A 117 -3.40 16.85 -3.18
C ASN A 117 -4.75 16.62 -2.49
N GLU A 118 -5.39 17.70 -2.02
CA GLU A 118 -6.67 17.65 -1.31
C GLU A 118 -6.72 16.63 -0.15
N GLY A 119 -5.59 16.44 0.54
CA GLY A 119 -5.44 15.48 1.64
C GLY A 119 -5.13 14.04 1.20
N ASN A 120 -5.08 13.76 -0.10
CA ASN A 120 -4.58 12.51 -0.65
C ASN A 120 -3.07 12.59 -0.87
N ILE A 121 -2.35 11.58 -0.39
CA ILE A 121 -0.92 11.41 -0.64
C ILE A 121 -0.77 10.50 -1.87
N ASN A 122 -0.12 10.96 -2.93
CA ASN A 122 0.19 10.19 -4.14
C ASN A 122 1.69 10.05 -4.30
N SER A 123 2.17 8.96 -4.91
CA SER A 123 3.56 8.84 -5.33
C SER A 123 3.78 9.61 -6.63
N VAL A 124 4.97 10.18 -6.78
CA VAL A 124 5.36 10.98 -7.94
C VAL A 124 6.47 10.24 -8.70
N LEU A 125 6.29 10.10 -10.00
CA LEU A 125 7.30 9.58 -10.92
C LEU A 125 7.63 10.66 -11.95
N VAL A 126 8.91 10.94 -12.14
CA VAL A 126 9.41 11.80 -13.22
C VAL A 126 10.17 10.93 -14.21
N VAL A 127 9.73 10.97 -15.47
CA VAL A 127 10.35 10.29 -16.61
C VAL A 127 11.05 11.37 -17.44
N GLU A 128 12.33 11.18 -17.72
CA GLU A 128 13.18 12.10 -18.52
C GLU A 128 13.44 11.56 -19.93
#